data_AF-A0A6V7PG11-F1
#
_entry.id   AF-A0A6V7PG11-F1
#
_cell.length_a   1.000
_cell.length_b   1.000
_cell.length_c   1.000
_cell.angle_alpha   90.00
_cell.angle_beta   90.00
_cell.angle_gamma   90.00
#
_symmetry.space_group_name_H-M   'P 1'
#
loop_
_entity.id
_entity.type
_entity.pdbx_description
1 polymer ?
#
loop_
_entity_poly.entity_id
_entity_poly.type
_entity_poly.pdbx_seq_one_letter_code
_entity_poly.pdbx_strand_id
1 'polypeptide(L)'
;MNVAGGAAWLPYCMSVRLRYSFGESQNSHVSFLAMEGSHGGRSCWLRYEDWEKCKQRVARTVEGANGTSLGDASQGKLRLVAETMQRTIQGYLQQMRDSPLSGGSAAT
;
A
#
# COMPACT_ATOMS: atom_id res chain seq x y z
N MET A 1 -24.58 -3.50 -6.23
CA MET A 1 -23.36 -2.73 -5.87
C MET A 1 -22.99 -3.11 -4.44
N ASN A 2 -22.12 -4.12 -4.28
CA ASN A 2 -21.60 -4.53 -2.98
C ASN A 2 -20.21 -3.89 -2.82
N VAL A 3 -20.10 -2.87 -1.98
CA VAL A 3 -18.86 -2.09 -1.76
C VAL A 3 -18.15 -2.49 -0.46
N ALA A 4 -18.56 -3.58 0.19
CA ALA A 4 -17.96 -4.03 1.44
C ALA A 4 -16.69 -4.88 1.20
N GLY A 5 -15.69 -4.31 0.53
CA GLY A 5 -14.34 -4.88 0.47
C GLY A 5 -13.54 -4.45 1.70
N GLY A 6 -13.20 -5.42 2.57
CA GLY A 6 -12.15 -5.38 3.60
C GLY A 6 -12.20 -4.29 4.67
N ALA A 7 -12.00 -3.03 4.29
CA ALA A 7 -11.82 -1.88 5.18
C ALA A 7 -12.95 -0.84 5.11
N ALA A 8 -13.92 -1.01 4.21
CA ALA A 8 -14.98 -0.02 3.98
C ALA A 8 -15.87 0.30 5.21
N TRP A 9 -15.90 -0.60 6.19
CA TRP A 9 -16.73 -0.49 7.40
C TRP A 9 -15.99 0.04 8.63
N LEU A 10 -14.65 0.16 8.58
CA LEU A 10 -13.84 0.63 9.70
C LEU A 10 -13.44 2.10 9.50
N PRO A 11 -13.39 2.93 10.55
CA PRO A 11 -12.89 4.30 10.43
C PRO A 11 -11.38 4.30 10.20
N TYR A 12 -10.91 5.16 9.29
CA TYR A 12 -9.49 5.40 9.01
C TYR A 12 -8.67 4.14 8.70
N CYS A 13 -9.27 3.17 8.03
CA CYS A 13 -8.65 1.89 7.73
C CYS A 13 -8.36 1.72 6.24
N MET A 14 -7.35 0.90 5.96
CA MET A 14 -7.00 0.46 4.63
C MET A 14 -6.69 -1.03 4.63
N SER A 15 -7.01 -1.71 3.53
CA SER A 15 -6.66 -3.09 3.28
C SER A 15 -5.83 -3.18 2.00
N VAL A 16 -4.89 -4.12 1.99
CA VAL A 16 -4.12 -4.48 0.80
C VAL A 16 -4.35 -5.97 0.54
N ARG A 17 -4.67 -6.31 -0.70
CA ARG A 17 -4.84 -7.67 -1.17
C ARG A 17 -3.67 -8.03 -2.06
N LEU A 18 -3.05 -9.14 -1.73
CA LEU A 18 -1.92 -9.72 -2.44
C LEU A 18 -2.27 -11.14 -2.89
N ARG A 19 -1.69 -11.58 -3.99
CA ARG A 19 -1.73 -12.98 -4.44
C ARG A 19 -0.36 -13.59 -4.23
N TYR A 20 -0.30 -14.65 -3.44
CA TYR A 20 0.88 -15.50 -3.39
C TYR A 20 0.71 -16.64 -4.41
N SER A 21 1.68 -16.79 -5.31
CA SER A 21 1.78 -17.94 -6.20
C SER A 21 2.88 -18.86 -5.70
N PHE A 22 2.47 -20.08 -5.34
CA PHE A 22 3.37 -21.14 -4.92
C PHE A 22 4.12 -21.68 -6.14
N GLY A 23 5.45 -21.81 -6.03
CA GLY A 23 6.35 -22.39 -7.01
C GLY A 23 7.58 -22.96 -6.28
N GLU A 24 8.51 -23.60 -6.99
CA GLU A 24 9.81 -23.98 -6.43
C GLU A 24 10.51 -22.76 -5.82
N SER A 25 11.41 -22.92 -4.84
CA SER A 25 11.92 -21.85 -3.94
C SER A 25 12.33 -20.52 -4.63
N GLN A 26 12.80 -20.59 -5.87
CA GLN A 26 13.22 -19.45 -6.70
C GLN A 26 12.09 -18.79 -7.52
N ASN A 27 10.95 -19.45 -7.68
CA ASN A 27 9.82 -19.06 -8.55
C ASN A 27 8.54 -18.69 -7.77
N SER A 28 8.61 -18.60 -6.45
CA SER A 28 7.50 -18.04 -5.66
C SER A 28 7.29 -16.57 -6.02
N HIS A 29 6.05 -16.10 -6.16
CA HIS A 29 5.74 -14.73 -6.59
C HIS A 29 4.62 -14.10 -5.76
N VAL A 30 4.79 -12.84 -5.36
CA VAL A 30 3.75 -12.06 -4.69
C VAL A 30 3.27 -10.96 -5.64
N SER A 31 2.03 -11.00 -6.08
CA SER A 31 1.45 -9.97 -6.94
C SER A 31 0.52 -9.05 -6.15
N PHE A 32 0.55 -7.75 -6.46
CA PHE A 32 -0.44 -6.82 -5.94
C PHE A 32 -1.80 -7.05 -6.64
N LEU A 33 -2.89 -7.16 -5.87
CA LEU A 33 -4.24 -7.29 -6.42
C LEU A 33 -5.05 -6.01 -6.28
N ALA A 34 -5.14 -5.48 -5.06
CA ALA A 34 -5.97 -4.33 -4.77
C ALA A 34 -5.55 -3.65 -3.47
N MET A 35 -5.89 -2.37 -3.35
CA MET A 35 -5.79 -1.62 -2.11
C MET A 35 -7.07 -0.80 -1.96
N GLU A 36 -7.74 -0.99 -0.83
CA GLU A 36 -9.03 -0.37 -0.51
C GLU A 36 -8.90 0.41 0.78
N GLY A 37 -9.63 1.51 0.89
CA GLY A 37 -9.65 2.34 2.09
C GLY A 37 -11.06 2.79 2.40
N SER A 38 -11.31 3.16 3.65
CA SER A 38 -12.58 3.76 4.08
C SER A 38 -12.94 4.93 3.15
N HIS A 39 -14.19 4.95 2.67
CA HIS A 39 -14.67 5.93 1.69
C HIS A 39 -13.78 6.06 0.43
N GLY A 40 -13.20 4.95 -0.04
CA GLY A 40 -12.32 4.93 -1.21
C GLY A 40 -10.96 5.60 -0.98
N GLY A 41 -10.48 5.60 0.28
CA GLY A 41 -9.23 6.26 0.68
C GLY A 41 -9.42 7.69 1.19
N ARG A 42 -10.61 8.28 1.06
CA ARG A 42 -10.84 9.68 1.45
C ARG A 42 -10.79 9.94 2.95
N SER A 43 -10.90 8.89 3.78
CA SER A 43 -10.80 9.06 5.24
C SER A 43 -9.38 9.34 5.72
N CYS A 44 -8.34 8.81 5.06
CA CYS A 44 -6.94 9.01 5.49
C CYS A 44 -6.15 9.93 4.55
N TRP A 45 -6.66 10.20 3.35
CA TRP A 45 -6.02 11.08 2.37
C TRP A 45 -6.92 12.28 2.07
N LEU A 46 -6.36 13.48 2.21
CA LEU A 46 -7.04 14.74 1.89
C LEU A 46 -7.31 14.85 0.39
N ARG A 47 -6.32 14.49 -0.45
CA ARG A 47 -6.44 14.48 -1.91
C ARG A 47 -6.52 13.05 -2.42
N TYR A 48 -7.49 12.79 -3.28
CA TYR A 48 -7.64 11.48 -3.93
C TYR A 48 -6.41 11.08 -4.77
N GLU A 49 -5.72 12.05 -5.35
CA GLU A 49 -4.48 11.84 -6.11
C GLU A 49 -3.37 11.24 -5.24
N ASP A 50 -3.27 11.65 -3.98
CA ASP A 50 -2.24 11.15 -3.07
C ASP A 50 -2.55 9.70 -2.64
N TRP A 51 -3.83 9.35 -2.52
CA TRP A 51 -4.26 7.97 -2.37
C TRP A 51 -3.86 7.11 -3.58
N GLU A 52 -4.12 7.57 -4.81
CA GLU A 52 -3.74 6.85 -6.03
C GLU A 52 -2.22 6.68 -6.15
N LYS A 53 -1.45 7.74 -5.86
CA LYS A 53 0.03 7.67 -5.81
C LYS A 53 0.52 6.67 -4.77
N CYS A 54 -0.11 6.64 -3.59
CA CYS A 54 0.20 5.66 -2.55
C CYS A 54 -0.02 4.23 -3.04
N LYS A 55 -1.18 3.95 -3.64
CA LYS A 55 -1.48 2.62 -4.24
C LYS A 55 -0.46 2.22 -5.29
N GLN A 56 -0.12 3.12 -6.21
CA GLN A 56 0.90 2.85 -7.24
C GLN A 56 2.26 2.56 -6.63
N ARG A 57 2.65 3.28 -5.58
CA ARG A 57 3.92 3.05 -4.89
C ARG A 57 3.94 1.69 -4.19
N VAL A 58 2.86 1.33 -3.50
CA VAL A 58 2.70 0.01 -2.87
C VAL A 58 2.78 -1.10 -3.91
N ALA A 59 2.08 -0.98 -5.04
CA ALA A 59 2.13 -1.96 -6.12
C ALA A 59 3.57 -2.16 -6.64
N ARG A 60 4.30 -1.07 -6.93
CA ARG A 60 5.71 -1.14 -7.36
C ARG A 60 6.62 -1.78 -6.31
N THR A 61 6.39 -1.48 -5.03
CA THR A 61 7.15 -2.09 -3.93
C THR A 61 6.96 -3.60 -3.87
N VAL A 62 5.72 -4.08 -4.03
CA VAL A 62 5.41 -5.52 -4.03
C VAL A 62 6.13 -6.23 -5.18
N GLU A 63 6.06 -5.67 -6.39
CA GLU A 63 6.74 -6.24 -7.55
C GLU A 63 8.27 -6.21 -7.42
N GLY A 64 8.84 -5.13 -6.87
CA GLY A 64 10.28 -5.02 -6.63
C GLY A 64 10.82 -6.00 -5.60
N ALA A 65 10.03 -6.32 -4.57
CA ALA A 65 10.39 -7.28 -3.54
C ALA A 65 10.40 -8.75 -4.05
N ASN A 66 9.88 -9.02 -5.25
CA ASN A 66 9.94 -10.35 -5.84
C ASN A 66 11.34 -10.76 -6.30
N GLY A 67 12.22 -9.80 -6.62
CA GLY A 67 13.57 -10.04 -7.14
C GLY A 67 14.68 -10.12 -6.09
N THR A 68 14.39 -9.80 -4.82
CA THR A 68 15.38 -9.77 -3.73
C THR A 68 15.34 -11.07 -2.92
N SER A 69 15.85 -12.16 -3.48
CA SER A 69 16.00 -13.45 -2.78
C SER A 69 17.32 -13.49 -1.99
N LEU A 70 17.35 -12.87 -0.81
CA LEU A 70 18.40 -13.06 0.20
C LEU A 70 17.75 -13.56 1.50
N GLY A 71 17.25 -14.79 1.50
CA GLY A 71 16.70 -15.42 2.70
C GLY A 71 15.65 -16.49 2.45
N ASP A 72 15.55 -17.42 3.39
CA ASP A 72 14.79 -18.68 3.36
C ASP A 72 13.38 -18.59 2.73
N ALA A 73 13.12 -19.52 1.80
CA ALA A 73 12.52 -19.22 0.50
C ALA A 73 10.97 -19.22 0.43
N SER A 74 10.27 -19.16 1.55
CA SER A 74 8.80 -19.06 1.54
C SER A 74 8.26 -18.15 2.63
N GLN A 75 8.75 -18.28 3.86
CA GLN A 75 8.34 -17.40 4.96
C GLN A 75 9.07 -16.04 4.91
N GLY A 76 10.32 -16.01 4.42
CA GLY A 76 11.12 -14.79 4.30
C GLY A 76 10.57 -13.81 3.27
N LYS A 77 10.06 -14.30 2.13
CA LYS A 77 9.57 -13.45 1.03
C LYS A 77 8.29 -12.71 1.39
N LEU A 78 7.29 -13.41 1.94
CA LEU A 78 6.05 -12.78 2.40
C LEU A 78 6.31 -11.76 3.50
N ARG A 79 7.18 -12.11 4.45
CA ARG A 79 7.59 -11.19 5.52
C ARG A 79 8.27 -9.94 4.96
N LEU A 80 9.21 -10.10 4.03
CA LEU A 80 9.90 -8.99 3.39
C LEU A 80 8.91 -8.08 2.65
N VAL A 81 7.97 -8.65 1.89
CA VAL A 81 6.92 -7.88 1.20
C VAL A 81 6.07 -7.12 2.21
N ALA A 82 5.63 -7.77 3.28
CA ALA A 82 4.82 -7.14 4.32
C ALA A 82 5.56 -5.98 5.01
N GLU A 83 6.82 -6.19 5.42
CA GLU A 83 7.64 -5.16 6.07
C GLU A 83 7.93 -3.98 5.12
N THR A 84 8.26 -4.26 3.86
CA THR A 84 8.57 -3.21 2.87
C THR A 84 7.33 -2.40 2.51
N MET A 85 6.17 -3.06 2.39
CA MET A 85 4.88 -2.42 2.18
C MET A 85 4.52 -1.52 3.37
N GLN A 86 4.64 -2.04 4.61
CA GLN A 86 4.36 -1.27 5.82
C GLN A 86 5.23 -0.02 5.91
N ARG A 87 6.55 -0.14 5.68
CA ARG A 87 7.47 1.01 5.66
C ARG A 87 7.12 2.01 4.57
N THR A 88 6.73 1.53 3.39
CA THR A 88 6.32 2.39 2.27
C THR A 88 5.09 3.22 2.63
N ILE A 89 4.07 2.60 3.21
CA ILE A 89 2.83 3.27 3.62
C ILE A 89 3.12 4.27 4.74
N GLN A 90 3.84 3.85 5.79
CA GLN A 90 4.21 4.73 6.90
C GLN A 90 5.01 5.95 6.42
N GLY A 91 5.99 5.75 5.54
CA GLY A 91 6.76 6.86 4.97
C GLY A 91 5.90 7.83 4.17
N TYR A 92 4.90 7.34 3.43
CA TYR A 92 3.99 8.21 2.67
C TYR A 92 3.07 9.02 3.59
N LEU A 93 2.51 8.38 4.63
CA LEU A 93 1.70 9.06 5.63
C LEU A 93 2.50 10.13 6.38
N GLN A 94 3.76 9.83 6.71
CA GLN A 94 4.66 10.78 7.36
C GLN A 94 4.97 11.98 6.44
N GLN A 95 5.27 11.75 5.16
CA GLN A 95 5.49 12.83 4.19
C GLN A 95 4.29 13.76 4.03
N MET A 96 3.07 13.22 4.08
CA MET A 96 1.85 14.03 4.06
C MET A 96 1.66 14.83 5.33
N ARG A 97 2.01 14.25 6.49
CA ARG A 97 1.96 14.96 7.78
C ARG A 97 2.97 16.12 7.83
N ASP A 98 4.17 15.89 7.30
CA ASP A 98 5.27 16.86 7.34
C ASP A 98 5.21 17.88 6.20
N SER A 99 4.41 17.66 5.16
CA SER A 99 4.09 18.67 4.15
C SER A 99 3.11 19.67 4.73
N PRO A 100 3.54 20.90 5.05
CA PRO A 100 2.60 21.96 5.40
C PRO A 100 1.78 22.25 4.13
N LEU A 101 0.53 22.63 4.32
CA LEU A 101 -0.36 23.12 3.27
C LEU A 101 0.27 24.32 2.53
N SER A 102 1.17 24.07 1.57
CA SER A 102 1.60 25.07 0.59
C SER A 102 0.49 25.17 -0.45
N GLY A 103 -0.60 25.82 -0.06
CA GLY A 103 -1.85 25.84 -0.82
C GLY A 103 -2.99 26.51 -0.08
N GLY A 104 -2.69 27.56 0.68
CA GLY A 104 -3.67 28.50 1.20
C GLY A 104 -3.24 29.90 0.82
N SER A 105 -3.35 30.26 -0.45
CA SER A 105 -3.41 31.66 -0.84
C SER A 105 -4.66 32.26 -0.18
N ALA A 106 -4.48 32.89 0.97
CA ALA A 106 -5.42 33.90 1.42
C ALA A 106 -5.22 35.12 0.51
N ALA A 107 -5.94 35.12 -0.61
CA ALA A 107 -6.25 36.33 -1.34
C ALA A 107 -7.50 36.95 -0.70
N THR A 108 -7.31 38.12 -0.09
CA THR A 108 -8.08 39.39 -0.15
C THR A 108 -7.82 40.18 1.11
#